data_AF-A0A3M1DIR2-F1
#
_entry.id   AF-A0A3M1DIR2-F1
#
_cell.length_a   1.000
_cell.length_b   1.000
_cell.length_c   1.000
_cell.angle_alpha   90.00
_cell.angle_beta   90.00
_cell.angle_gamma   90.00
#
_symmetry.space_group_name_H-M   'P 1'
#
loop_
_entity.id
_entity.type
_entity.pdbx_description
1 polymer ?
#
loop_
_entity_poly.entity_id
_entity_poly.type
_entity_poly.pdbx_seq_one_letter_code
_entity_poly.pdbx_strand_id
1 'polypeptide(L)'
;MKVGRLPFLLAAVLSLLAGMAAGLVRLGWPAGSGIASLAPWHGPLMTGAFLGTLIALERAAAAGRRAAFIAPALAALGALALLAGAPVTAGWLLAGGAVALLGIYVTGLA
;
A
#
# COMPACT_ATOMS: atom_id res chain seq x y z
N MET A 1 -17.29 -1.28 12.27
CA MET A 1 -16.45 -1.68 11.11
C MET A 1 -16.34 -3.20 11.11
N LYS A 2 -16.53 -3.90 9.97
CA LYS A 2 -16.34 -5.37 9.95
C LYS A 2 -14.86 -5.68 10.20
N VAL A 3 -14.56 -6.50 11.21
CA VAL A 3 -13.20 -6.83 11.69
C VAL A 3 -12.26 -7.25 10.55
N GLY A 4 -12.78 -7.89 9.49
CA GLY A 4 -12.00 -8.30 8.33
C GLY A 4 -11.34 -7.18 7.51
N ARG A 5 -11.65 -5.90 7.78
CA ARG A 5 -10.99 -4.76 7.10
C ARG A 5 -9.79 -4.20 7.86
N LEU A 6 -9.67 -4.54 9.14
CA LEU A 6 -8.64 -4.00 10.03
C LEU A 6 -7.20 -4.28 9.55
N PRO A 7 -6.87 -5.47 9.01
CA PRO A 7 -5.51 -5.75 8.55
C PRO A 7 -5.04 -4.79 7.43
N PHE A 8 -5.93 -4.47 6.49
CA PHE A 8 -5.62 -3.54 5.40
C PHE A 8 -5.39 -2.12 5.93
N LEU A 9 -6.22 -1.68 6.88
CA LEU A 9 -6.08 -0.36 7.49
C LEU A 9 -4.78 -0.24 8.30
N LEU A 10 -4.40 -1.29 9.03
CA LEU A 10 -3.13 -1.32 9.75
C LEU A 10 -1.95 -1.24 8.79
N ALA A 11 -1.96 -2.03 7.71
CA ALA A 11 -0.92 -1.95 6.67
C ALA A 11 -0.85 -0.55 6.03
N ALA A 12 -2.00 0.07 5.75
CA ALA A 12 -2.07 1.42 5.22
C ALA A 12 -1.48 2.46 6.19
N VAL A 13 -1.83 2.39 7.47
CA VAL A 13 -1.27 3.29 8.51
C VAL A 13 0.24 3.09 8.67
N LEU A 14 0.72 1.85 8.70
CA LEU A 14 2.15 1.56 8.76
C LEU A 14 2.89 2.14 7.56
N SER A 15 2.31 1.99 6.35
CA SER A 15 2.87 2.56 5.13
C SER A 15 2.88 4.09 5.14
N LEU A 16 1.81 4.71 5.66
CA LEU A 16 1.72 6.16 5.83
C LEU A 16 2.84 6.67 6.75
N LEU A 17 2.97 6.07 7.94
CA LEU A 17 3.98 6.49 8.91
C LEU A 17 5.40 6.30 8.37
N ALA A 18 5.68 5.16 7.75
CA ALA A 18 6.99 4.89 7.16
C ALA A 18 7.31 5.82 5.99
N GLY A 19 6.35 6.06 5.10
CA GLY A 19 6.56 6.98 3.98
C GLY A 19 6.65 8.44 4.43
N MET A 20 5.97 8.85 5.50
CA MET A 20 6.13 10.19 6.10
C MET A 20 7.54 10.34 6.66
N ALA A 21 8.04 9.33 7.39
CA ALA A 21 9.41 9.31 7.88
C ALA A 21 10.43 9.38 6.72
N ALA A 22 10.21 8.59 5.66
CA ALA A 22 11.00 8.67 4.43
C ALA A 22 10.95 10.06 3.77
N GLY A 23 9.78 10.71 3.80
CA GLY A 23 9.58 12.06 3.29
C GLY A 23 10.36 13.12 4.07
N LEU A 24 10.36 13.02 5.40
CA LEU A 24 11.19 13.88 6.26
C LEU A 24 12.68 13.74 5.93
N VAL A 25 13.16 12.50 5.73
CA VAL A 25 14.56 12.28 5.31
C VAL A 25 14.83 12.93 3.94
N ARG A 26 13.91 12.83 2.98
CA ARG A 26 14.04 13.52 1.68
C ARG A 26 14.09 15.04 1.80
N LEU A 27 13.51 15.61 2.86
CA LEU A 27 13.58 17.04 3.18
C LEU A 27 14.87 17.42 3.94
N GLY A 28 15.79 16.49 4.17
CA GLY A 28 17.05 16.72 4.88
C GLY A 28 16.95 16.56 6.39
N TRP A 29 15.84 16.04 6.93
CA TRP A 29 15.73 15.76 8.36
C TRP A 29 16.72 14.66 8.77
N PRO A 30 17.54 14.87 9.83
CA PRO A 30 18.48 13.87 10.30
C PRO A 30 17.73 12.70 10.95
N ALA A 31 18.01 11.48 10.50
CA ALA A 31 17.42 10.26 11.03
C ALA A 31 18.46 9.13 11.12
N GLY A 32 18.21 8.15 11.99
CA GLY A 32 19.05 6.95 12.08
C GLY A 32 19.06 6.14 10.77
N SER A 33 20.10 5.33 10.57
CA SER A 33 20.32 4.56 9.33
C SER A 33 19.13 3.72 8.88
N GLY A 34 18.38 3.14 9.82
CA GLY A 34 17.15 2.40 9.54
C GLY A 34 16.08 3.25 8.83
N ILE A 35 15.74 4.41 9.40
CA ILE A 35 14.75 5.34 8.81
C ILE A 35 15.29 5.96 7.52
N ALA A 36 16.58 6.31 7.50
CA ALA A 36 17.23 6.88 6.31
C ALA A 36 17.14 5.93 5.10
N SER A 37 17.22 4.62 5.33
CA SER A 37 17.09 3.60 4.28
C SER A 37 15.72 3.58 3.59
N LEU A 38 14.70 4.18 4.20
CA LEU A 38 13.35 4.26 3.64
C LEU A 38 13.18 5.42 2.64
N ALA A 39 14.11 6.38 2.59
CA ALA A 39 13.98 7.58 1.76
C ALA A 39 13.70 7.31 0.26
N PRO A 40 14.35 6.31 -0.40
CA PRO A 40 14.04 5.97 -1.79
C PRO A 40 12.61 5.45 -1.98
N TRP A 41 12.01 4.93 -0.92
CA TRP A 41 10.71 4.26 -0.94
C TRP A 41 9.55 5.17 -0.55
N HIS A 42 9.78 6.48 -0.32
CA HIS A 42 8.72 7.45 -0.01
C HIS A 42 7.54 7.38 -0.99
N GLY A 43 7.82 7.47 -2.30
CA GLY A 43 6.79 7.43 -3.34
C GLY A 43 6.00 6.11 -3.31
N PRO A 44 6.65 4.94 -3.45
CA PRO A 44 5.99 3.65 -3.36
C PRO A 44 5.18 3.42 -2.06
N LEU A 45 5.70 3.85 -0.90
CA LEU A 45 4.99 3.76 0.39
C LEU A 45 3.75 4.67 0.44
N MET A 46 3.82 5.87 -0.15
CA MET A 46 2.69 6.81 -0.19
C MET A 46 1.63 6.41 -1.21
N THR A 47 2.00 6.29 -2.48
CA THR A 47 1.03 6.17 -3.57
C THR A 47 0.63 4.71 -3.80
N GLY A 48 1.60 3.82 -3.92
CA GLY A 48 1.36 2.40 -4.21
C GLY A 48 0.77 1.66 -3.02
N ALA A 49 1.39 1.80 -1.85
CA ALA A 49 1.02 1.05 -0.66
C ALA A 49 -0.08 1.72 0.16
N PHE A 50 0.10 2.95 0.66
CA PHE A 50 -0.91 3.62 1.49
C PHE A 50 -2.19 3.94 0.70
N LEU A 51 -2.10 4.85 -0.28
CA LEU A 51 -3.28 5.26 -1.06
C LEU A 51 -3.83 4.08 -1.87
N GLY A 52 -2.97 3.28 -2.50
CA GLY A 52 -3.39 2.09 -3.25
C GLY A 52 -4.20 1.11 -2.39
N THR A 53 -3.80 0.86 -1.14
CA THR A 53 -4.58 0.01 -0.22
C THR A 53 -5.93 0.64 0.11
N LEU A 54 -5.99 1.92 0.48
CA LEU A 54 -7.24 2.57 0.88
C LEU A 54 -8.23 2.70 -0.27
N ILE A 55 -7.77 3.18 -1.44
CA ILE A 55 -8.60 3.32 -2.63
C ILE A 55 -9.17 1.95 -3.02
N ALA A 56 -8.31 0.93 -3.08
CA ALA A 56 -8.74 -0.41 -3.45
C ALA A 56 -9.67 -1.04 -2.40
N LEU A 57 -9.47 -0.75 -1.10
CA LEU A 57 -10.33 -1.24 -0.02
C LEU A 57 -11.72 -0.60 -0.07
N GLU A 58 -11.80 0.70 -0.32
CA GLU A 58 -13.08 1.40 -0.50
C GLU A 58 -13.84 0.87 -1.72
N ARG A 59 -13.13 0.66 -2.84
CA ARG A 59 -13.73 0.08 -4.05
C ARG A 59 -14.16 -1.36 -3.84
N ALA A 60 -13.34 -2.19 -3.19
CA ALA A 60 -13.72 -3.56 -2.85
C ALA A 60 -14.90 -3.63 -1.89
N ALA A 61 -15.02 -2.66 -0.97
CA ALA A 61 -16.14 -2.56 -0.05
C ALA A 61 -17.45 -2.16 -0.76
N ALA A 62 -17.38 -1.26 -1.74
CA ALA A 62 -18.53 -0.86 -2.57
C ALA A 62 -18.99 -2.02 -3.47
N ALA A 63 -18.01 -2.72 -4.08
CA ALA A 63 -18.22 -3.83 -5.00
C ALA A 63 -19.00 -5.03 -4.44
N GLY A 64 -19.01 -5.20 -3.11
CA GLY A 64 -19.70 -6.33 -2.45
C GLY A 64 -19.13 -7.73 -2.73
N ARG A 65 -18.13 -7.87 -3.61
CA ARG A 65 -17.56 -9.16 -4.04
C ARG A 65 -16.22 -9.45 -3.36
N ARG A 66 -16.07 -10.67 -2.82
CA ARG A 66 -14.84 -11.12 -2.12
C ARG A 66 -13.58 -10.99 -2.97
N ALA A 67 -13.68 -11.26 -4.28
CA ALA A 67 -12.55 -11.16 -5.21
C ALA A 67 -11.97 -9.74 -5.33
N ALA A 68 -12.79 -8.70 -5.11
CA ALA A 68 -12.31 -7.32 -5.17
C ALA A 68 -11.28 -7.00 -4.07
N PHE A 69 -11.23 -7.78 -2.98
CA PHE A 69 -10.24 -7.62 -1.92
C PHE A 69 -8.83 -8.07 -2.31
N ILE A 70 -8.63 -8.71 -3.47
CA ILE A 70 -7.29 -9.04 -3.98
C ILE A 70 -6.48 -7.75 -4.21
N ALA A 71 -7.12 -6.70 -4.75
CA ALA A 71 -6.46 -5.43 -5.02
C ALA A 71 -5.87 -4.76 -3.75
N PRO A 72 -6.65 -4.51 -2.67
CA PRO A 72 -6.08 -3.96 -1.43
C PRO A 72 -5.14 -4.94 -0.73
N ALA A 73 -5.30 -6.27 -0.89
CA ALA A 73 -4.37 -7.24 -0.32
C ALA A 73 -2.98 -7.15 -0.96
N LEU A 74 -2.91 -7.08 -2.29
CA LEU A 74 -1.65 -6.93 -3.01
C LEU A 74 -0.95 -5.61 -2.66
N ALA A 75 -1.70 -4.50 -2.58
CA ALA A 75 -1.15 -3.22 -2.15
C ALA A 75 -0.61 -3.26 -0.71
N ALA A 76 -1.36 -3.87 0.22
CA ALA A 76 -0.95 -4.01 1.62
C ALA A 76 0.28 -4.92 1.78
N LEU A 77 0.33 -6.04 1.05
CA LEU A 77 1.51 -6.93 1.04
C LEU A 77 2.73 -6.24 0.41
N GLY A 78 2.53 -5.41 -0.61
CA GLY A 78 3.59 -4.58 -1.19
C GLY A 78 4.18 -3.60 -0.17
N ALA A 79 3.35 -3.02 0.70
CA ALA A 79 3.81 -2.21 1.83
C ALA A 79 4.73 -3.01 2.76
N LEU A 80 4.27 -4.18 3.20
CA LEU A 80 5.03 -5.05 4.12
C LEU A 80 6.34 -5.52 3.48
N ALA A 81 6.34 -5.82 2.17
CA ALA A 81 7.53 -6.20 1.44
C ALA A 81 8.56 -5.06 1.37
N LEU A 82 8.14 -3.79 1.17
CA LEU A 82 9.05 -2.65 1.24
C LEU A 82 9.66 -2.49 2.63
N LEU A 83 8.83 -2.58 3.68
CA LEU A 83 9.29 -2.46 5.06
C LEU A 83 10.21 -3.61 5.48
N ALA A 84 10.05 -4.79 4.88
CA ALA A 84 10.92 -5.95 5.07
C ALA A 84 12.20 -5.91 4.21
N GLY A 85 12.44 -4.85 3.42
CA GLY A 85 13.63 -4.74 2.58
C GLY A 85 13.61 -5.60 1.32
N ALA A 86 12.43 -5.98 0.82
CA ALA A 86 12.25 -6.77 -0.40
C ALA A 86 11.64 -5.94 -1.56
N PRO A 87 12.37 -4.96 -2.12
CA PRO A 87 11.81 -3.97 -3.05
C PRO A 87 11.35 -4.55 -4.40
N VAL A 88 12.01 -5.60 -4.90
CA VAL A 88 11.59 -6.26 -6.15
C VAL A 88 10.24 -6.93 -5.98
N THR A 89 10.07 -7.71 -4.90
CA THR A 89 8.81 -8.35 -4.56
C THR A 89 7.71 -7.33 -4.34
N ALA A 90 8.03 -6.24 -3.63
CA ALA A 90 7.09 -5.14 -3.44
C ALA A 90 6.65 -4.51 -4.76
N GLY A 91 7.57 -4.25 -5.68
CA GLY A 91 7.26 -3.70 -7.00
C GLY A 91 6.21 -4.54 -7.75
N TRP A 92 6.39 -5.87 -7.77
CA TRP A 92 5.43 -6.78 -8.39
C TRP A 92 4.08 -6.80 -7.67
N LEU A 93 4.07 -6.79 -6.34
CA LEU A 93 2.85 -6.75 -5.55
C LEU A 93 2.06 -5.45 -5.77
N LEU A 94 2.74 -4.30 -5.75
CA LEU A 94 2.12 -3.00 -5.97
C LEU A 94 1.59 -2.86 -7.40
N ALA A 95 2.36 -3.30 -8.41
CA ALA A 95 1.91 -3.32 -9.80
C ALA A 95 0.70 -4.26 -9.98
N GLY A 96 0.76 -5.46 -9.42
CA GLY A 96 -0.36 -6.41 -9.43
C GLY A 96 -1.60 -5.86 -8.74
N GLY A 97 -1.44 -5.15 -7.61
CA GLY A 97 -2.53 -4.48 -6.91
C GLY A 97 -3.17 -3.38 -7.75
N ALA A 98 -2.38 -2.58 -8.47
CA ALA A 98 -2.88 -1.56 -9.39
C ALA A 98 -3.64 -2.18 -10.58
N VAL A 99 -3.12 -3.26 -11.16
CA VAL A 99 -3.81 -4.00 -12.24
C VAL A 99 -5.12 -4.62 -11.75
N ALA A 100 -5.12 -5.21 -10.54
CA ALA A 100 -6.33 -5.75 -9.94
C ALA A 100 -7.38 -4.66 -9.67
N LEU A 101 -6.94 -3.49 -9.18
CA LEU A 101 -7.81 -2.33 -9.00
C LEU A 101 -8.40 -1.85 -10.33
N LEU A 102 -7.58 -1.76 -11.38
CA LEU A 102 -8.06 -1.45 -12.74
C LEU A 102 -9.12 -2.46 -13.19
N GLY A 103 -8.91 -3.76 -12.92
CA GLY A 103 -9.89 -4.81 -13.18
C GLY A 103 -11.24 -4.56 -12.50
N ILE A 104 -11.24 -4.08 -11.24
CA ILE A 104 -12.47 -3.71 -10.52
C ILE A 104 -13.24 -2.61 -11.29
N TYR A 105 -12.53 -1.58 -11.74
CA TYR A 105 -13.14 -0.48 -12.50
C TYR A 105 -13.65 -0.90 -13.88
N VAL A 106 -12.90 -1.74 -14.61
CA VAL A 106 -13.24 -2.14 -15.98
C VAL A 106 -14.38 -3.16 -16.02
N THR A 107 -14.37 -4.14 -15.12
CA THR A 107 -15.37 -5.23 -15.13
C THR A 107 -16.71 -4.86 -14.48
N GLY A 108 -16.86 -3.62 -14.01
CA GLY A 108 -18.09 -3.18 -13.36
C GLY A 108 -18.35 -3.93 -12.05
N LEU A 109 -17.30 -4.31 -11.34
CA LEU A 109 -17.44 -4.94 -10.02
C LEU A 109 -18.06 -4.01 -8.98
N ALA A 110 -18.38 -2.75 -9.31
CA ALA A 110 -18.89 -1.71 -8.42
C ALA A 110 -20.36 -1.88 -8.01
#